data_AF-A0AAU8HMG9-F1
#
_entry.id   AF-A0AAU8HMG9-F1
#
_cell.length_a   1.000
_cell.length_b   1.000
_cell.length_c   1.000
_cell.angle_alpha   90.00
_cell.angle_beta   90.00
_cell.angle_gamma   90.00
#
_symmetry.space_group_name_H-M   'P 1'
#
loop_
_entity.id
_entity.type
_entity.pdbx_description
1 polymer ?
#
loop_
_entity_poly.entity_id
_entity_poly.type
_entity_poly.pdbx_seq_one_letter_code
_entity_poly.pdbx_strand_id
1 'polypeptide(L)'
;MTGATWATLVALGAFHGLNPAMGWLFAVARGLQERDRWALLRALPPIAAGHLASVAVVAALVSATRSVATGTAVAVGGGVLLVGFGLWRLLSERHFRWAGMRLSAAQLTGWSFLMSSAHGAGLMLLPVLLAEPAVTAGPHAGHLAAAPAGALTGLAAAGVHTVAMLGVALAVALVVYEVLGVGVLRRAWFNVDRLWAGVLVAAGLVTLIGAT
;
A
#
# COMPACT_ATOMS: atom_id res chain seq x y z
N MET A 1 4.71 -4.00 -21.32
CA MET A 1 5.63 -3.83 -20.15
C MET A 1 6.91 -4.64 -20.35
N THR A 2 8.07 -4.11 -19.97
CA THR A 2 9.36 -4.82 -20.08
C THR A 2 9.61 -5.72 -18.86
N GLY A 3 10.51 -6.71 -18.98
CA GLY A 3 10.93 -7.54 -17.83
C GLY A 3 11.51 -6.72 -16.67
N ALA A 4 12.24 -5.64 -16.99
CA ALA A 4 12.75 -4.70 -15.98
C ALA A 4 11.61 -4.01 -15.21
N THR A 5 10.53 -3.62 -15.89
CA THR A 5 9.37 -3.00 -15.22
C THR A 5 8.69 -3.97 -14.26
N TRP A 6 8.55 -5.25 -14.63
CA TRP A 6 8.02 -6.29 -13.74
C TRP A 6 8.92 -6.52 -12.53
N ALA A 7 10.24 -6.58 -12.73
CA ALA A 7 11.21 -6.70 -11.65
C ALA A 7 11.12 -5.52 -10.67
N THR A 8 10.97 -4.29 -11.17
CA THR A 8 10.75 -3.10 -10.35
C THR A 8 9.47 -3.20 -9.53
N LEU A 9 8.35 -3.63 -10.13
CA LEU A 9 7.08 -3.82 -9.40
C LEU A 9 7.19 -4.85 -8.28
N VAL A 10 7.90 -5.95 -8.53
CA VAL A 10 8.18 -6.98 -7.52
C VAL A 10 9.08 -6.43 -6.41
N ALA A 11 10.16 -5.71 -6.75
CA ALA A 11 11.06 -5.12 -5.78
C ALA A 11 10.36 -4.06 -4.92
N LEU A 12 9.52 -3.22 -5.52
CA LEU A 12 8.72 -2.24 -4.78
C LEU A 12 7.68 -2.93 -3.90
N GLY A 13 7.06 -4.01 -4.38
CA GLY A 13 6.13 -4.83 -3.59
C GLY A 13 6.83 -5.42 -2.38
N ALA A 14 8.00 -6.04 -2.59
CA ALA A 14 8.84 -6.58 -1.53
C ALA A 14 9.22 -5.50 -0.50
N PHE A 15 9.63 -4.32 -0.95
CA PHE A 15 9.94 -3.18 -0.09
C PHE A 15 8.74 -2.78 0.79
N HIS A 16 7.53 -2.71 0.23
CA HIS A 16 6.32 -2.47 1.01
C HIS A 16 5.99 -3.64 1.95
N GLY A 17 6.27 -4.88 1.55
CA GLY A 17 6.03 -6.07 2.37
C GLY A 17 6.89 -6.15 3.62
N LEU A 18 8.10 -5.58 3.58
CA LEU A 18 8.97 -5.44 4.76
C LEU A 18 8.37 -4.50 5.81
N ASN A 19 7.48 -3.59 5.44
CA ASN A 19 6.92 -2.59 6.34
C ASN A 19 5.93 -3.21 7.35
N PRO A 20 6.21 -3.19 8.67
CA PRO A 20 5.28 -3.69 9.70
C PRO A 20 3.91 -3.00 9.70
N ALA A 21 3.88 -1.72 9.36
CA ALA A 21 2.65 -0.92 9.32
C ALA A 21 1.74 -1.31 8.14
N MET A 22 2.25 -2.00 7.11
CA MET A 22 1.44 -2.53 6.01
C MET A 22 0.58 -3.74 6.41
N GLY A 23 0.64 -4.18 7.67
CA GLY A 23 -0.34 -5.10 8.23
C GLY A 23 0.25 -6.33 8.92
N TRP A 24 1.47 -6.73 8.55
CA TRP A 24 2.05 -7.98 9.04
C TRP A 24 2.29 -7.98 10.56
N LEU A 25 2.55 -6.80 11.16
CA LEU A 25 2.64 -6.67 12.61
C LEU A 25 1.32 -7.01 13.32
N PHE A 26 0.18 -6.62 12.74
CA PHE A 26 -1.14 -6.99 13.25
C PHE A 26 -1.41 -8.48 13.05
N ALA A 27 -0.93 -9.07 11.95
CA ALA A 27 -1.02 -10.51 11.71
C ALA A 27 -0.25 -11.30 12.78
N VAL A 28 1.01 -10.93 13.04
CA VAL A 28 1.84 -11.50 14.10
C VAL A 28 1.18 -11.34 15.46
N ALA A 29 0.68 -10.14 15.76
CA ALA A 29 0.04 -9.87 17.04
C ALA A 29 -1.23 -10.71 17.26
N ARG A 30 -2.04 -10.90 16.22
CA ARG A 30 -3.22 -11.76 16.30
C ARG A 30 -2.82 -13.23 16.50
N GLY A 31 -1.83 -13.70 15.75
CA GLY A 31 -1.25 -15.04 15.92
C GLY A 31 -0.76 -15.29 17.35
N LEU A 32 0.01 -14.36 17.91
CA LEU A 32 0.55 -14.46 19.28
C LEU A 32 -0.54 -14.40 20.36
N GLN A 33 -1.59 -13.59 20.15
CA GLN A 33 -2.69 -13.46 21.10
C GLN A 33 -3.61 -14.68 21.12
N GLU A 34 -3.90 -15.24 19.95
CA GLU A 34 -4.75 -16.44 19.80
C GLU A 34 -3.92 -17.73 19.96
N ARG A 35 -2.59 -17.62 20.03
CA ARG A 35 -1.64 -18.74 20.01
C ARG A 35 -1.90 -19.72 18.86
N ASP A 36 -2.29 -19.18 17.72
CA ASP A 36 -2.69 -19.93 16.54
C ASP A 36 -2.07 -19.31 15.28
N ARG A 37 -1.30 -20.13 14.54
CA ARG A 37 -0.73 -19.74 13.24
C ARG A 37 -1.82 -19.39 12.23
N TRP A 38 -3.00 -20.01 12.32
CA TRP A 38 -4.09 -19.72 11.41
C TRP A 38 -4.69 -18.35 11.66
N ALA A 39 -4.64 -17.84 12.89
CA ALA A 39 -5.06 -16.47 13.19
C ALA A 39 -4.17 -15.41 12.51
N LEU A 40 -2.88 -15.69 12.37
CA LEU A 40 -1.95 -14.88 11.56
C LEU A 40 -2.33 -14.96 10.08
N LEU A 41 -2.52 -16.16 9.53
CA LEU A 41 -2.87 -16.32 8.11
C LEU A 41 -4.22 -15.67 7.75
N ARG A 42 -5.21 -15.75 8.63
CA ARG A 42 -6.52 -15.08 8.48
C ARG A 42 -6.43 -13.55 8.48
N ALA A 43 -5.30 -12.98 8.92
CA ALA A 43 -5.06 -11.54 8.84
C ALA A 43 -4.66 -11.07 7.44
N LEU A 44 -4.14 -11.95 6.57
CA LEU A 44 -3.65 -11.55 5.24
C LEU A 44 -4.77 -11.11 4.30
N PRO A 45 -5.93 -11.81 4.20
CA PRO A 45 -7.02 -11.36 3.32
C PRO A 45 -7.50 -9.92 3.58
N PRO A 46 -7.78 -9.47 4.82
CA PRO A 46 -8.17 -8.07 5.05
C PRO A 46 -7.04 -7.08 4.73
N ILE A 47 -5.77 -7.45 4.94
CA ILE A 47 -4.62 -6.62 4.53
C ILE A 47 -4.61 -6.45 3.01
N ALA A 48 -4.71 -7.56 2.27
CA ALA A 48 -4.77 -7.56 0.81
C ALA A 48 -5.94 -6.72 0.29
N ALA A 49 -7.12 -6.87 0.89
CA ALA A 49 -8.32 -6.14 0.52
C ALA A 49 -8.14 -4.62 0.69
N GLY A 50 -7.56 -4.16 1.80
CA GLY A 50 -7.32 -2.74 2.02
C GLY A 50 -6.35 -2.14 0.99
N HIS A 51 -5.26 -2.86 0.70
CA HIS A 51 -4.28 -2.43 -0.29
C HIS A 51 -4.88 -2.36 -1.70
N LEU A 52 -5.57 -3.43 -2.13
CA LEU A 52 -6.25 -3.47 -3.43
C LEU A 52 -7.33 -2.39 -3.54
N ALA A 53 -8.08 -2.10 -2.47
CA ALA A 53 -9.07 -1.03 -2.47
C ALA A 53 -8.42 0.36 -2.67
N SER A 54 -7.28 0.62 -2.03
CA SER A 54 -6.51 1.87 -2.20
C SER A 54 -6.06 2.03 -3.65
N VAL A 55 -5.50 0.96 -4.22
CA VAL A 55 -5.09 0.90 -5.61
C VAL A 55 -6.28 1.11 -6.57
N ALA A 56 -7.40 0.43 -6.33
CA ALA A 56 -8.60 0.51 -7.15
C ALA A 56 -9.21 1.91 -7.15
N VAL A 57 -9.26 2.58 -6.00
CA VAL A 57 -9.76 3.96 -5.91
C VAL A 57 -8.92 4.91 -6.75
N VAL A 58 -7.58 4.83 -6.65
CA VAL A 58 -6.70 5.68 -7.47
C VAL A 58 -6.82 5.34 -8.96
N ALA A 59 -6.83 4.05 -9.31
CA ALA A 59 -6.99 3.62 -10.69
C ALA A 59 -8.33 4.10 -11.30
N ALA A 60 -9.42 4.03 -10.54
CA ALA A 60 -10.73 4.51 -10.96
C ALA A 60 -10.75 6.04 -11.15
N LEU A 61 -10.19 6.81 -10.20
CA LEU A 61 -10.10 8.27 -10.28
C LEU A 61 -9.29 8.73 -11.50
N VAL A 62 -8.15 8.10 -11.74
CA VAL A 62 -7.28 8.39 -12.90
C VAL A 62 -7.98 8.04 -14.21
N SER A 63 -8.61 6.85 -14.27
CA SER A 63 -9.32 6.39 -15.47
C SER A 63 -10.53 7.25 -15.81
N ALA A 64 -11.29 7.69 -14.80
CA ALA A 64 -12.49 8.50 -14.97
C ALA A 64 -12.17 9.93 -15.43
N THR A 65 -11.04 10.48 -14.99
CA THR A 65 -10.72 11.89 -15.25
C THR A 65 -9.81 12.10 -16.46
N ARG A 66 -8.97 11.12 -16.83
CA ARG A 66 -7.90 11.23 -17.85
C ARG A 66 -7.12 12.56 -17.78
N SER A 67 -7.10 13.17 -16.60
CA SER A 67 -6.64 14.54 -16.41
C SER A 67 -5.38 14.50 -15.57
N VAL A 68 -4.28 14.94 -16.19
CA VAL A 68 -3.00 15.12 -15.50
C VAL A 68 -3.18 16.06 -14.30
N ALA A 69 -3.99 17.11 -14.44
CA ALA A 69 -4.28 18.05 -13.36
C ALA A 69 -5.00 17.39 -12.17
N THR A 70 -5.93 16.46 -12.41
CA THR A 70 -6.58 15.73 -11.31
C THR A 70 -5.63 14.74 -10.65
N GLY A 71 -4.76 14.07 -11.42
CA GLY A 71 -3.69 13.23 -10.89
C GLY A 71 -2.73 14.03 -10.01
N THR A 72 -2.30 15.21 -10.46
CA THR A 72 -1.45 16.15 -9.71
C THR A 72 -2.14 16.61 -8.42
N ALA A 73 -3.41 17.00 -8.47
CA ALA A 73 -4.15 17.44 -7.29
C ALA A 73 -4.28 16.33 -6.23
N VAL A 74 -4.53 15.08 -6.66
CA VAL A 74 -4.57 13.91 -5.77
C VAL A 74 -3.19 13.63 -5.17
N ALA A 75 -2.12 13.71 -5.97
CA ALA A 75 -0.75 13.52 -5.50
C ALA A 75 -0.33 14.60 -4.49
N VAL A 76 -0.63 15.88 -4.78
CA VAL A 76 -0.36 17.00 -3.86
C VAL A 76 -1.17 16.86 -2.58
N GLY A 77 -2.48 16.59 -2.67
CA GLY A 77 -3.32 16.38 -1.50
C GLY A 77 -2.84 15.21 -0.62
N GLY A 78 -2.50 14.08 -1.24
CA GLY A 78 -1.93 12.93 -0.55
C GLY A 78 -0.58 13.24 0.11
N GLY A 79 0.32 13.91 -0.62
CA GLY A 79 1.62 14.34 -0.13
C GLY A 79 1.54 15.30 1.07
N VAL A 80 0.67 16.30 1.02
CA VAL A 80 0.43 17.24 2.14
C VAL A 80 -0.10 16.50 3.36
N LEU A 81 -1.10 15.63 3.19
CA LEU A 81 -1.65 14.83 4.29
C LEU A 81 -0.60 13.92 4.92
N LEU A 82 0.29 13.35 4.10
CA LEU A 82 1.39 12.49 4.54
C LEU A 82 2.43 13.23 5.37
N VAL A 83 2.90 14.36 4.86
CA VAL A 83 3.85 15.22 5.57
C VAL A 83 3.23 15.71 6.87
N GLY A 84 1.99 16.21 6.83
CA GLY A 84 1.28 16.70 8.01
C GLY A 84 1.11 15.61 9.08
N PHE A 85 0.67 14.41 8.68
CA PHE A 85 0.51 13.29 9.60
C PHE A 85 1.86 12.78 10.15
N GLY A 86 2.89 12.66 9.30
CA GLY A 86 4.23 12.24 9.71
C GLY A 86 4.87 13.23 10.70
N LEU A 87 4.78 14.53 10.43
CA LEU A 87 5.26 15.59 11.33
C LEU A 87 4.50 15.61 12.65
N TRP A 88 3.16 15.52 12.60
CA TRP A 88 2.35 15.43 13.81
C TRP A 88 2.75 14.23 14.67
N ARG A 89 3.03 13.07 14.04
CA ARG A 89 3.47 11.85 14.73
C ARG A 89 4.88 11.97 15.32
N LEU A 90 5.79 12.68 14.66
CA LEU A 90 7.15 12.97 15.18
C LEU A 90 7.12 13.92 16.38
N LEU A 91 6.24 14.93 16.33
CA LEU A 91 6.19 16.04 17.28
C LEU A 91 5.22 15.81 18.44
N SER A 92 4.33 14.82 18.35
CA SER A 92 3.39 14.48 19.43
C SER A 92 4.10 13.77 20.58
N GLU A 93 4.20 14.43 21.74
CA GLU A 93 4.62 13.80 23.00
C GLU A 93 3.60 12.79 23.54
N ARG A 94 2.37 12.79 23.00
CA ARG A 94 1.38 11.76 23.29
C ARG A 94 1.81 10.49 22.57
N HIS A 95 2.14 9.45 23.33
CA HIS A 95 2.25 8.09 22.80
C HIS A 95 0.98 7.79 22.00
N PHE A 96 1.10 7.77 20.67
CA PHE A 96 -0.03 7.51 19.79
C PHE A 96 -0.46 6.05 19.94
N ARG A 97 -1.35 5.79 20.89
CA ARG A 97 -1.99 4.48 21.11
C ARG A 97 -3.18 4.33 20.16
N TRP A 98 -3.00 4.59 18.86
CA TRP A 98 -4.09 4.37 17.90
C TRP A 98 -3.95 3.01 17.25
N ALA A 99 -5.08 2.30 17.23
CA ALA A 99 -5.23 0.85 17.04
C ALA A 99 -4.57 0.01 18.15
N GLY A 100 -5.37 -0.44 19.11
CA GLY A 100 -4.97 -1.59 19.92
C GLY A 100 -4.63 -2.78 19.01
N MET A 101 -3.78 -3.70 19.47
CA MET A 101 -3.32 -4.87 18.69
C MET A 101 -4.43 -5.91 18.40
N ARG A 102 -5.69 -5.54 18.60
CA ARG A 102 -6.91 -6.33 18.39
C ARG A 102 -7.83 -5.62 17.42
N LEU A 103 -7.41 -5.53 16.17
CA LEU A 103 -8.27 -5.00 15.11
C LEU A 103 -9.23 -6.09 14.62
N SER A 104 -10.48 -5.74 14.38
CA SER A 104 -11.39 -6.58 13.59
C SER A 104 -10.91 -6.67 12.14
N ALA A 105 -11.45 -7.62 11.36
CA ALA A 105 -11.10 -7.73 9.93
C ALA A 105 -11.39 -6.42 9.17
N ALA A 106 -12.53 -5.78 9.43
CA ALA A 106 -12.89 -4.50 8.81
C ALA A 106 -11.93 -3.36 9.20
N GLN A 107 -11.53 -3.29 10.47
CA GLN A 107 -10.55 -2.30 10.93
C GLN A 107 -9.17 -2.53 10.32
N LEU A 108 -8.77 -3.80 10.15
CA LEU A 108 -7.51 -4.16 9.50
C LEU A 108 -7.53 -3.82 8.01
N THR A 109 -8.66 -4.03 7.33
CA THR A 109 -8.88 -3.59 5.95
C THR A 109 -8.79 -2.07 5.84
N GLY A 110 -9.49 -1.33 6.70
CA GLY A 110 -9.46 0.14 6.71
C GLY A 110 -8.07 0.69 7.04
N TRP A 111 -7.34 0.05 7.95
CA TRP A 111 -5.96 0.38 8.26
C TRP A 111 -5.03 0.16 7.06
N SER A 112 -5.11 -1.03 6.44
CA SER A 112 -4.30 -1.35 5.26
C SER A 112 -4.61 -0.39 4.11
N PHE A 113 -5.88 -0.04 3.90
CA PHE A 113 -6.29 0.97 2.93
C PHE A 113 -5.65 2.34 3.22
N LEU A 114 -5.71 2.81 4.47
CA LEU A 114 -5.14 4.08 4.88
C LEU A 114 -3.62 4.10 4.68
N MET A 115 -2.91 3.07 5.16
CA MET A 115 -1.46 2.95 5.04
C MET A 115 -0.99 2.79 3.60
N SER A 116 -1.73 2.05 2.79
CA SER A 116 -1.47 1.89 1.36
C SER A 116 -1.64 3.21 0.59
N SER A 117 -2.67 3.99 0.94
CA SER A 117 -2.92 5.31 0.34
C SER A 117 -1.83 6.30 0.75
N ALA A 118 -1.42 6.24 2.02
CA ALA A 118 -0.28 6.97 2.56
C ALA A 118 1.06 6.61 1.88
N HIS A 119 1.28 5.36 1.49
CA HIS A 119 2.50 5.00 0.77
C HIS A 119 2.44 5.30 -0.74
N GLY A 120 1.35 5.91 -1.22
CA GLY A 120 1.19 6.20 -2.64
C GLY A 120 1.09 4.95 -3.51
N ALA A 121 0.70 3.79 -2.94
CA ALA A 121 0.66 2.53 -3.69
C ALA A 121 -0.28 2.60 -4.91
N GLY A 122 -1.37 3.36 -4.82
CA GLY A 122 -2.23 3.61 -5.97
C GLY A 122 -1.59 4.50 -7.04
N LEU A 123 -0.74 5.45 -6.64
CA LEU A 123 -0.03 6.36 -7.57
C LEU A 123 1.09 5.62 -8.32
N MET A 124 1.65 4.55 -7.76
CA MET A 124 2.64 3.68 -8.43
C MET A 124 2.17 3.19 -9.80
N LEU A 125 0.85 3.01 -10.02
CA LEU A 125 0.31 2.52 -11.28
C LEU A 125 0.13 3.59 -12.34
N LEU A 126 0.27 4.88 -12.00
CA LEU A 126 0.13 5.99 -12.95
C LEU A 126 1.01 5.80 -14.20
N PRO A 127 2.31 5.47 -14.11
CA PRO A 127 3.13 5.28 -15.30
C PRO A 127 2.62 4.16 -16.21
N VAL A 128 2.05 3.09 -15.64
CA VAL A 128 1.50 1.96 -16.42
C VAL A 128 0.16 2.34 -17.06
N LEU A 129 -0.69 3.06 -16.32
CA LEU A 129 -1.99 3.54 -16.81
C LEU A 129 -1.86 4.63 -17.86
N LEU A 130 -0.80 5.45 -17.81
CA LEU A 130 -0.55 6.57 -18.70
C LEU A 130 0.37 6.23 -19.89
N ALA A 131 1.14 5.14 -19.83
CA ALA A 131 2.08 4.77 -20.91
C ALA A 131 1.43 4.15 -22.16
N GLU A 132 0.15 3.80 -22.13
CA GLU A 132 -0.54 3.24 -23.31
C GLU A 132 -1.18 4.37 -24.14
N PRO A 133 -0.85 4.50 -25.44
CA PRO A 133 -1.50 5.48 -26.31
C PRO A 133 -3.00 5.15 -26.40
N ALA A 134 -3.84 6.19 -26.33
CA ALA A 134 -5.26 6.05 -26.58
C ALA A 134 -5.46 5.42 -27.96
N VAL A 135 -5.93 4.17 -28.01
CA VAL A 135 -6.39 3.56 -29.26
C VAL A 135 -7.50 4.47 -29.78
N THR A 136 -7.21 5.18 -30.88
CA THR A 136 -8.20 5.94 -31.63
C THR A 136 -9.23 4.94 -32.14
N ALA A 137 -10.34 4.80 -31.42
CA ALA A 137 -11.48 4.02 -31.89
C ALA A 137 -12.01 4.69 -33.16
N GLY A 138 -11.88 4.01 -34.31
CA GLY A 138 -12.57 4.40 -35.53
C GLY A 138 -14.10 4.35 -35.33
N PRO A 139 -14.91 5.11 -36.09
CA PRO A 139 -16.28 5.47 -35.69
C PRO A 139 -17.31 4.33 -35.61
N HIS A 140 -16.97 3.07 -35.88
CA HIS A 140 -17.98 2.00 -36.02
C HIS A 140 -17.48 0.63 -35.50
N ALA A 141 -17.60 0.37 -34.20
CA ALA A 141 -17.60 -1.01 -33.67
C ALA A 141 -18.31 -1.11 -32.30
N GLY A 142 -19.42 -1.85 -32.29
CA GLY A 142 -20.14 -2.53 -31.19
C GLY A 142 -19.87 -2.21 -29.72
N HIS A 143 -20.96 -1.88 -29.01
CA HIS A 143 -21.09 -1.72 -27.55
C HIS A 143 -20.89 -3.01 -26.73
N LEU A 144 -19.74 -3.66 -26.83
CA LEU A 144 -19.25 -4.55 -25.78
C LEU A 144 -18.01 -3.89 -25.20
N ALA A 145 -18.12 -3.43 -23.95
CA ALA A 145 -17.06 -2.75 -23.22
C ALA A 145 -15.86 -3.69 -23.01
N ALA A 146 -15.02 -3.81 -24.02
CA ALA A 146 -13.67 -4.34 -23.86
C ALA A 146 -12.96 -3.39 -22.89
N ALA A 147 -12.56 -3.89 -21.72
CA ALA A 147 -11.68 -3.14 -20.84
C ALA A 147 -10.48 -2.67 -21.68
N PRO A 148 -10.16 -1.37 -21.72
CA PRO A 148 -9.06 -0.88 -22.54
C PRO A 148 -7.80 -1.67 -22.16
N ALA A 149 -7.00 -2.10 -23.14
CA ALA A 149 -5.86 -3.00 -22.92
C ALA A 149 -4.88 -2.52 -21.80
N GLY A 150 -4.83 -1.21 -21.54
CA GLY A 150 -4.09 -0.62 -20.42
C GLY A 150 -4.67 -0.92 -19.03
N ALA A 151 -5.98 -1.11 -18.89
CA ALA A 151 -6.62 -1.44 -17.61
C ALA A 151 -6.27 -2.86 -17.15
N LEU A 152 -6.26 -3.84 -18.06
CA LEU A 152 -5.83 -5.21 -17.75
C LEU A 152 -4.36 -5.26 -17.35
N THR A 153 -3.51 -4.51 -18.05
CA THR A 153 -2.09 -4.39 -17.74
C THR A 153 -1.84 -3.72 -16.38
N GLY A 154 -2.59 -2.65 -16.06
CA GLY A 154 -2.56 -2.00 -14.75
C GLY A 154 -3.02 -2.90 -13.61
N LEU A 155 -4.07 -3.70 -13.83
CA LEU A 155 -4.53 -4.71 -12.86
C LEU A 155 -3.51 -5.83 -12.65
N ALA A 156 -2.85 -6.30 -13.72
CA ALA A 156 -1.79 -7.28 -13.62
C ALA A 156 -0.58 -6.72 -12.85
N ALA A 157 -0.19 -5.47 -13.12
CA ALA A 157 0.86 -4.77 -12.37
C ALA A 157 0.51 -4.62 -10.88
N ALA A 158 -0.72 -4.21 -10.56
CA ALA A 158 -1.24 -4.15 -9.20
C ALA A 158 -1.20 -5.51 -8.50
N GLY A 159 -1.64 -6.56 -9.21
CA GLY A 159 -1.67 -7.93 -8.70
C GLY A 159 -0.28 -8.46 -8.38
N VAL A 160 0.69 -8.32 -9.31
CA VAL A 160 2.08 -8.74 -9.10
C VAL A 160 2.71 -8.01 -7.92
N HIS A 161 2.52 -6.69 -7.82
CA HIS A 161 3.00 -5.91 -6.69
C HIS A 161 2.40 -6.38 -5.37
N THR A 162 1.07 -6.57 -5.33
CA THR A 162 0.34 -6.99 -4.12
C THR A 162 0.79 -8.39 -3.67
N VAL A 163 0.99 -9.32 -4.60
CA VAL A 163 1.47 -10.69 -4.29
C VAL A 163 2.89 -10.65 -3.76
N ALA A 164 3.79 -9.87 -4.36
CA ALA A 164 5.16 -9.71 -3.87
C ALA A 164 5.17 -9.11 -2.46
N MET A 165 4.34 -8.09 -2.22
CA MET A 165 4.16 -7.45 -0.92
C MET A 165 3.67 -8.44 0.14
N LEU A 166 2.58 -9.17 -0.14
CA LEU A 166 2.03 -10.16 0.78
C LEU A 166 2.99 -11.34 1.03
N GLY A 167 3.74 -11.76 0.02
CA GLY A 167 4.73 -12.83 0.15
C GLY A 167 5.83 -12.46 1.13
N VAL A 168 6.40 -11.26 1.00
CA VAL A 168 7.42 -10.77 1.93
C VAL A 168 6.83 -10.51 3.33
N ALA A 169 5.66 -9.89 3.40
CA ALA A 169 4.94 -9.65 4.65
C ALA A 169 4.68 -10.96 5.41
N LEU A 170 4.24 -12.01 4.71
CA LEU A 170 4.02 -13.33 5.29
C LEU A 170 5.33 -13.97 5.75
N ALA A 171 6.38 -13.94 4.92
CA ALA A 171 7.68 -14.52 5.29
C ALA A 171 8.22 -13.87 6.57
N VAL A 172 8.20 -12.53 6.65
CA VAL A 172 8.61 -11.80 7.85
C VAL A 172 7.70 -12.14 9.04
N ALA A 173 6.38 -12.16 8.84
CA ALA A 173 5.43 -12.49 9.91
C ALA A 173 5.69 -13.88 10.50
N LEU A 174 5.92 -14.89 9.65
CA LEU A 174 6.22 -16.25 10.10
C LEU A 174 7.55 -16.33 10.83
N VAL A 175 8.61 -15.68 10.32
CA VAL A 175 9.91 -15.62 11.01
C VAL A 175 9.75 -14.98 12.39
N VAL A 176 9.01 -13.88 12.49
CA VAL A 176 8.80 -13.21 13.78
C VAL A 176 7.95 -14.07 14.72
N TYR A 177 6.89 -14.69 14.21
CA TYR A 177 5.97 -15.53 14.99
C TYR A 177 6.64 -16.80 15.53
N GLU A 178 7.37 -17.52 14.68
CA GLU A 178 7.95 -18.83 15.00
C GLU A 178 9.33 -18.72 15.69
N VAL A 179 10.14 -17.72 15.34
CA VAL A 179 11.56 -17.65 15.76
C VAL A 179 11.82 -16.57 16.81
N LEU A 180 11.28 -15.36 16.65
CA LEU A 180 11.70 -14.20 17.45
C LEU A 180 10.83 -13.96 18.70
N GLY A 181 9.57 -14.39 18.67
CA GLY A 181 8.62 -14.22 19.77
C GLY A 181 8.43 -12.77 20.24
N VAL A 182 7.78 -12.58 21.39
CA VAL A 182 7.47 -11.25 21.96
C VAL A 182 8.69 -10.48 22.48
N GLY A 183 9.84 -11.14 22.63
CA GLY A 183 11.04 -10.56 23.24
C GLY A 183 11.73 -9.50 22.38
N VAL A 184 11.78 -9.70 21.06
CA VAL A 184 12.43 -8.76 20.11
C VAL A 184 11.55 -7.54 19.83
N LEU A 185 10.23 -7.75 19.74
CA LEU A 185 9.26 -6.69 19.47
C LEU A 185 9.29 -5.58 20.52
N ARG A 186 9.55 -5.92 21.80
CA ARG A 186 9.55 -4.98 22.92
C ARG A 186 10.75 -4.00 22.93
N ARG A 187 11.87 -4.35 22.29
CA ARG A 187 13.06 -3.46 22.17
C ARG A 187 13.06 -2.62 20.89
N ALA A 188 12.47 -3.12 19.80
CA ALA A 188 12.48 -2.44 18.51
C ALA A 188 11.34 -1.41 18.33
N TRP A 189 10.24 -1.52 19.09
CA TRP A 189 9.03 -0.71 18.87
C TRP A 189 9.27 0.80 18.91
N PHE A 190 10.09 1.27 19.86
CA PHE A 190 10.29 2.72 20.09
C PHE A 190 11.04 3.43 18.95
N ASN A 191 11.80 2.69 18.13
CA ASN A 191 12.49 3.25 16.95
C ASN A 191 11.69 3.09 15.67
N VAL A 192 10.85 2.07 15.56
CA VAL A 192 10.03 1.83 14.36
C VAL A 192 9.01 2.94 14.15
N ASP A 193 8.37 3.45 15.21
CA ASP A 193 7.37 4.53 15.07
C ASP A 193 7.97 5.85 14.55
N ARG A 194 9.19 6.20 14.99
CA ARG A 194 9.92 7.39 14.53
C ARG A 194 10.50 7.21 13.13
N LEU A 195 11.06 6.03 12.85
CA LEU A 195 11.54 5.66 11.52
C LEU A 195 10.40 5.78 10.50
N TRP A 196 9.20 5.29 10.83
CA TRP A 196 8.03 5.39 9.98
C TRP A 196 7.52 6.81 9.82
N ALA A 197 7.49 7.59 10.89
CA ALA A 197 7.11 9.00 10.77
C ALA A 197 8.09 9.76 9.85
N GLY A 198 9.39 9.47 9.94
CA GLY A 198 10.39 9.95 8.98
C GLY A 198 10.15 9.47 7.55
N VAL A 199 9.80 8.20 7.34
CA VAL A 199 9.48 7.65 6.02
C VAL A 199 8.21 8.29 5.44
N LEU A 200 7.18 8.54 6.24
CA LEU A 200 5.95 9.22 5.80
C LEU A 200 6.22 10.67 5.37
N VAL A 201 7.06 11.39 6.13
CA VAL A 201 7.51 12.73 5.73
C VAL A 201 8.31 12.65 4.44
N ALA A 202 9.28 11.74 4.33
CA ALA A 202 10.09 11.57 3.12
C ALA A 202 9.25 11.19 1.90
N ALA A 203 8.33 10.23 2.03
CA ALA A 203 7.43 9.80 0.95
C ALA A 203 6.47 10.92 0.53
N GLY A 204 5.92 11.66 1.51
CA GLY A 204 5.10 12.83 1.24
C GLY A 204 5.87 13.92 0.50
N LEU A 205 7.10 14.22 0.91
CA LEU A 205 7.98 15.17 0.24
C LEU A 205 8.34 14.73 -1.19
N VAL A 206 8.71 13.46 -1.39
CA VAL A 206 9.00 12.91 -2.73
C VAL A 206 7.77 13.00 -3.62
N THR A 207 6.58 12.70 -3.09
CA THR A 207 5.32 12.80 -3.83
C THR A 207 5.02 14.26 -4.20
N LEU A 208 5.27 15.22 -3.31
CA LEU A 208 5.10 16.64 -3.58
C LEU A 208 6.08 17.15 -4.65
N ILE A 209 7.35 16.78 -4.54
CA ILE A 209 8.39 17.14 -5.51
C ILE A 209 8.10 16.53 -6.89
N GLY A 210 7.59 15.30 -6.93
CA GLY A 210 7.21 14.64 -8.18
C GLY A 210 5.91 15.16 -8.80
N ALA A 211 5.13 15.96 -8.06
CA ALA A 211 3.87 16.53 -8.52
C ALA A 211 4.00 17.99 -9.01
N THR A 212 5.15 18.64 -8.78
CA THR A 212 5.52 19.95 -9.33
C THR A 212 6.26 19.82 -10.65
#